data_AF-A0A7J5DRY7-F1
#
_entry.id   AF-A0A7J5DRY7-F1
#
_cell.length_a   1.000
_cell.length_b   1.000
_cell.length_c   1.000
_cell.angle_alpha   90.00
_cell.angle_beta   90.00
_cell.angle_gamma   90.00
#
_symmetry.space_group_name_H-M   'P 1'
#
loop_
_entity.id
_entity.type
_entity.pdbx_description
1 polymer ?
#
loop_
_entity_poly.entity_id
_entity_poly.type
_entity_poly.pdbx_seq_one_letter_code
_entity_poly.pdbx_strand_id
1 'polypeptide(L)'
;MPGTGTAVNAAAVLLGAALGRLAGDRLPQRTRDLVTDGLGLVTLLIAGTSAMAVLDPDLAAAVGDSAPMLVVLGAVLLGGIVGSLLRLEQRVEGLGAWLQRRLAGDTGSAERQRFVEGFVISSLIFCTGPLTILGSLNDGLGKGADELYLKSALDGFAAVAFAAAFGWGVAASVLTLVVVQGSLTLAGLGLGDVLPDAELAALTATGGLLLVGVALRLLDLKPVAVADLLPALALAPLLTAAVGALR
;
A
#
# COMPACT_ATOMS: atom_id res chain seq x y z
N MET A 1 6.69 13.99 -9.31
CA MET A 1 7.70 14.38 -8.32
C MET A 1 7.52 13.45 -7.14
N PRO A 2 8.56 12.76 -6.67
CA PRO A 2 8.44 11.86 -5.53
C PRO A 2 7.81 12.55 -4.32
N GLY A 3 6.85 11.90 -3.66
CA GLY A 3 6.14 12.42 -2.49
C GLY A 3 4.83 13.12 -2.79
N THR A 4 4.46 13.33 -4.06
CA THR A 4 3.17 13.92 -4.42
C THR A 4 2.01 13.05 -3.96
N GLY A 5 2.16 11.72 -3.98
CA GLY A 5 1.11 10.81 -3.51
C GLY A 5 0.83 10.95 -2.02
N THR A 6 1.86 11.20 -1.21
CA THR A 6 1.72 11.45 0.24
C THR A 6 1.01 12.77 0.53
N ALA A 7 1.31 13.82 -0.22
CA ALA A 7 0.60 15.10 -0.09
C ALA A 7 -0.88 14.97 -0.50
N VAL A 8 -1.17 14.28 -1.60
CA VAL A 8 -2.54 14.04 -2.07
C VAL A 8 -3.32 13.20 -1.06
N ASN A 9 -2.71 12.16 -0.49
CA ASN A 9 -3.36 11.32 0.51
C ASN A 9 -3.66 12.09 1.80
N ALA A 10 -2.69 12.85 2.29
CA ALA A 10 -2.90 13.75 3.43
C ALA A 10 -4.06 14.72 3.18
N ALA A 11 -4.11 15.34 2.00
CA ALA A 11 -5.21 16.22 1.63
C ALA A 11 -6.56 15.49 1.56
N ALA A 12 -6.61 14.30 0.96
CA ALA A 12 -7.82 13.49 0.85
C ALA A 12 -8.37 13.09 2.22
N VAL A 13 -7.51 12.70 3.17
CA VAL A 13 -7.90 12.38 4.55
C VAL A 13 -8.40 13.63 5.28
N LEU A 14 -7.73 14.79 5.16
CA LEU A 14 -8.19 16.03 5.79
C LEU A 14 -9.56 16.48 5.26
N LEU A 15 -9.72 16.46 3.94
CA LEU A 15 -11.00 16.79 3.28
C LEU A 15 -12.09 15.80 3.66
N GLY A 16 -11.77 14.50 3.63
CA GLY A 16 -12.68 13.44 4.04
C GLY A 16 -13.12 13.60 5.50
N ALA A 17 -12.19 13.85 6.42
CA ALA A 17 -12.50 14.06 7.83
C ALA A 17 -13.38 15.31 8.05
N ALA A 18 -13.09 16.41 7.36
CA ALA A 18 -13.91 17.63 7.42
C ALA A 18 -15.33 17.37 6.89
N LEU A 19 -15.44 16.72 5.74
CA LEU A 19 -16.73 16.35 5.15
C LEU A 19 -17.51 15.39 6.04
N GLY A 20 -16.88 14.37 6.59
CA GLY A 20 -17.49 13.41 7.52
C GLY A 20 -18.03 14.08 8.77
N ARG A 21 -17.27 15.04 9.33
CA ARG A 21 -17.70 15.79 10.51
C ARG A 21 -18.91 16.69 10.24
N LEU A 22 -19.01 17.25 9.03
CA LEU A 22 -20.11 18.12 8.60
C LEU A 22 -21.35 17.33 8.14
N ALA A 23 -21.15 16.24 7.42
CA ALA A 23 -22.21 15.44 6.81
C ALA A 23 -22.83 14.41 7.76
N GLY A 24 -22.09 13.94 8.77
CA GLY A 24 -22.52 12.84 9.65
C GLY A 24 -22.65 11.50 8.90
N ASP A 25 -23.47 10.58 9.43
CA ASP A 25 -23.60 9.19 8.94
C ASP A 25 -24.40 9.02 7.63
N ARG A 26 -24.36 9.98 6.70
CA ARG A 26 -25.31 10.01 5.57
C ARG A 26 -24.94 9.18 4.33
N LEU A 27 -23.79 8.52 4.30
CA LEU A 27 -23.37 7.72 3.15
C LEU A 27 -23.98 6.31 3.18
N PRO A 28 -24.87 5.93 2.23
CA PRO A 28 -25.47 4.59 2.17
C PRO A 28 -24.40 3.52 1.92
N GLN A 29 -24.56 2.34 2.55
CA GLN A 29 -23.62 1.23 2.42
C GLN A 29 -23.38 0.84 0.95
N ARG A 30 -24.46 0.74 0.15
CA ARG A 30 -24.39 0.45 -1.29
C ARG A 30 -23.45 1.37 -2.06
N THR A 31 -23.38 2.65 -1.71
CA THR A 31 -22.49 3.61 -2.37
C THR A 31 -21.04 3.36 -2.00
N ARG A 32 -20.76 2.99 -0.74
CA ARG A 32 -19.42 2.64 -0.27
C ARG A 32 -18.90 1.38 -0.95
N ASP A 33 -19.76 0.37 -1.06
CA ASP A 33 -19.43 -0.89 -1.72
C ASP A 33 -19.09 -0.63 -3.19
N LEU A 34 -19.96 0.07 -3.93
CA LEU A 34 -19.74 0.37 -5.36
C LEU A 34 -18.47 1.22 -5.61
N VAL A 35 -18.16 2.16 -4.71
CA VAL A 35 -16.92 2.95 -4.80
C VAL A 35 -15.70 2.04 -4.56
N THR A 36 -15.76 1.15 -3.58
CA THR A 36 -14.68 0.19 -3.29
C THR A 36 -14.47 -0.75 -4.46
N ASP A 37 -15.55 -1.25 -5.08
CA ASP A 37 -15.50 -2.06 -6.30
C ASP A 37 -14.81 -1.31 -7.44
N GLY A 38 -15.20 -0.06 -7.69
CA GLY A 38 -14.58 0.79 -8.72
C GLY A 38 -13.09 1.01 -8.47
N LEU A 39 -12.70 1.22 -7.21
CA LEU A 39 -11.29 1.34 -6.82
C LEU A 39 -10.55 0.01 -7.02
N GLY A 40 -11.17 -1.13 -6.70
CA GLY A 40 -10.65 -2.46 -7.01
C GLY A 40 -10.39 -2.69 -8.51
N LEU A 41 -11.31 -2.25 -9.38
CA LEU A 41 -11.15 -2.33 -10.83
C LEU A 41 -9.99 -1.45 -11.34
N VAL A 42 -9.86 -0.22 -10.85
CA VAL A 42 -8.73 0.65 -11.19
C VAL A 42 -7.42 0.08 -10.65
N THR A 43 -7.43 -0.51 -9.46
CA THR A 43 -6.27 -1.22 -8.89
C THR A 43 -5.83 -2.34 -9.82
N LEU A 44 -6.77 -3.13 -10.35
CA LEU A 44 -6.47 -4.23 -11.27
C LEU A 44 -5.89 -3.71 -12.59
N LEU A 45 -6.36 -2.57 -13.09
CA LEU A 45 -5.81 -1.93 -14.27
C LEU A 45 -4.33 -1.53 -14.05
N ILE A 46 -4.05 -0.81 -12.96
CA ILE A 46 -2.67 -0.40 -12.60
C ILE A 46 -1.78 -1.64 -12.37
N ALA A 47 -2.31 -2.64 -11.67
CA ALA A 47 -1.62 -3.91 -11.42
C ALA A 47 -1.20 -4.58 -12.73
N GLY A 48 -2.11 -4.67 -13.69
CA GLY A 48 -1.86 -5.24 -15.01
C GLY A 48 -0.80 -4.45 -15.79
N THR A 49 -0.91 -3.13 -15.84
CA THR A 49 0.07 -2.29 -16.56
C THR A 49 1.45 -2.34 -15.92
N SER A 50 1.55 -2.37 -14.59
CA SER A 50 2.84 -2.53 -13.90
C SER A 50 3.41 -3.94 -14.06
N ALA A 51 2.58 -4.99 -14.06
CA ALA A 51 3.01 -6.37 -14.27
C ALA A 51 3.60 -6.59 -15.68
N MET A 52 3.19 -5.80 -16.67
CA MET A 52 3.78 -5.83 -18.02
C MET A 52 5.27 -5.44 -18.05
N ALA A 53 5.82 -4.85 -16.98
CA ALA A 53 7.27 -4.63 -16.85
C ALA A 53 8.09 -5.94 -16.88
N VAL A 54 7.46 -7.12 -16.76
CA VAL A 54 8.14 -8.40 -17.00
C VAL A 54 8.59 -8.56 -18.46
N LEU A 55 7.99 -7.80 -19.38
CA LEU A 55 8.33 -7.76 -20.80
C LEU A 55 9.34 -6.67 -21.14
N ASP A 56 9.92 -6.02 -20.12
CA ASP A 56 10.88 -4.93 -20.32
C ASP A 56 12.16 -5.44 -21.03
N PRO A 57 12.61 -4.75 -22.11
CA PRO A 57 13.81 -5.13 -22.84
C PRO A 57 15.09 -5.16 -21.99
N ASP A 58 15.24 -4.27 -21.01
CA ASP A 58 16.43 -4.21 -20.17
C ASP A 58 16.49 -5.41 -19.23
N LEU A 59 15.34 -5.84 -18.71
CA LEU A 59 15.23 -7.07 -17.94
C LEU A 59 15.55 -8.29 -18.80
N ALA A 60 14.96 -8.38 -20.01
CA ALA A 60 15.25 -9.46 -20.94
C ALA A 60 16.74 -9.49 -21.36
N ALA A 61 17.38 -8.33 -21.54
CA ALA A 61 18.81 -8.26 -21.82
C ALA A 61 19.66 -8.78 -20.66
N ALA A 62 19.31 -8.43 -19.41
CA ALA A 62 20.05 -8.84 -18.23
C ALA A 62 19.93 -10.35 -17.94
N VAL A 63 18.72 -10.91 -18.01
CA VAL A 63 18.48 -12.31 -17.59
C VAL A 63 18.24 -13.28 -18.75
N GLY A 64 18.00 -12.77 -19.96
CA GLY A 64 17.75 -13.51 -21.21
C GLY A 64 16.28 -13.67 -21.53
N ASP A 65 15.95 -13.72 -22.82
CA ASP A 65 14.56 -13.66 -23.33
C ASP A 65 13.53 -14.59 -22.66
N SER A 66 13.95 -15.72 -22.11
CA SER A 66 13.05 -16.70 -21.46
C SER A 66 12.99 -16.60 -19.93
N ALA A 67 13.86 -15.80 -19.30
CA ALA A 67 14.05 -15.77 -17.85
C ALA A 67 13.27 -14.70 -17.05
N PRO A 68 12.77 -13.57 -17.59
CA PRO A 68 12.07 -12.54 -16.81
C PRO A 68 10.89 -13.09 -16.01
N MET A 69 10.09 -13.95 -16.65
CA MET A 69 8.97 -14.63 -15.99
C MET A 69 9.42 -15.56 -14.86
N LEU A 70 10.56 -16.24 -15.02
CA LEU A 70 11.12 -17.12 -14.00
C LEU A 70 11.67 -16.34 -12.80
N VAL A 71 12.22 -15.15 -13.04
CA VAL A 71 12.66 -14.24 -11.97
C VAL A 71 11.47 -13.79 -11.13
N VAL A 72 10.40 -13.30 -11.77
CA VAL A 72 9.18 -12.88 -11.06
C VAL A 72 8.53 -14.06 -10.32
N LEU A 73 8.41 -15.22 -10.98
CA LEU A 73 7.89 -16.44 -10.36
C LEU A 73 8.72 -16.85 -9.13
N GLY A 74 10.04 -16.90 -9.29
CA GLY A 74 10.98 -17.25 -8.22
C GLY A 74 10.87 -16.27 -7.05
N ALA A 75 10.83 -14.97 -7.33
CA ALA A 75 10.68 -13.93 -6.31
C ALA A 75 9.37 -14.08 -5.53
N VAL A 76 8.25 -14.31 -6.22
CA VAL A 76 6.92 -14.45 -5.60
C VAL A 76 6.82 -15.73 -4.77
N LEU A 77 7.31 -16.86 -5.28
CA LEU A 77 7.27 -18.13 -4.55
C LEU A 77 8.20 -18.11 -3.34
N LEU A 78 9.47 -17.75 -3.52
CA LEU A 78 10.43 -17.68 -2.43
C LEU A 78 10.05 -16.59 -1.43
N GLY A 79 9.60 -15.44 -1.92
CA GLY A 79 9.15 -14.33 -1.09
C GLY A 79 7.92 -14.69 -0.27
N GLY A 80 6.94 -15.36 -0.89
CA GLY A 80 5.76 -15.87 -0.22
C GLY A 80 6.06 -16.94 0.83
N ILE A 81 7.00 -17.86 0.54
CA ILE A 81 7.47 -18.84 1.53
C ILE A 81 8.11 -18.12 2.72
N VAL A 82 9.05 -17.21 2.46
CA VAL A 82 9.74 -16.44 3.51
C VAL A 82 8.72 -15.63 4.33
N GLY A 83 7.82 -14.89 3.69
CA GLY A 83 6.85 -14.07 4.38
C GLY A 83 5.83 -14.88 5.17
N SER A 84 5.35 -16.01 4.62
CA SER A 84 4.45 -16.93 5.33
C SER A 84 5.11 -17.56 6.56
N LEU A 85 6.37 -17.99 6.46
CA LEU A 85 7.14 -18.49 7.61
C LEU A 85 7.34 -17.41 8.68
N LEU A 86 7.53 -16.16 8.25
CA LEU A 86 7.61 -15.00 9.13
C LEU A 86 6.23 -14.53 9.63
N ARG A 87 5.12 -15.02 9.07
CA ARG A 87 3.76 -14.59 9.41
C ARG A 87 3.58 -13.08 9.27
N LEU A 88 4.01 -12.52 8.13
CA LEU A 88 4.03 -11.07 7.94
C LEU A 88 2.62 -10.49 7.93
N GLU A 89 1.65 -11.12 7.28
CA GLU A 89 0.25 -10.70 7.31
C GLU A 89 -0.26 -10.59 8.74
N GLN A 90 -0.05 -11.63 9.56
CA GLN A 90 -0.52 -11.62 10.95
C GLN A 90 0.23 -10.61 11.82
N ARG A 91 1.50 -10.34 11.54
CA ARG A 91 2.27 -9.30 12.24
C ARG A 91 1.78 -7.91 11.89
N VAL A 92 1.51 -7.66 10.62
CA VAL A 92 0.97 -6.38 10.11
C VAL A 92 -0.40 -6.14 10.75
N GLU A 93 -1.30 -7.13 10.74
CA GLU A 93 -2.59 -7.06 11.45
C GLU A 93 -2.43 -6.89 12.98
N GLY A 94 -1.51 -7.65 13.58
CA GLY A 94 -1.26 -7.65 15.02
C GLY A 94 -0.65 -6.36 15.54
N LEU A 95 0.21 -5.70 14.76
CA LEU A 95 0.75 -4.37 15.06
C LEU A 95 -0.37 -3.33 15.15
N GLY A 96 -1.34 -3.42 14.24
CA GLY A 96 -2.56 -2.62 14.31
C GLY A 96 -3.29 -2.82 15.64
N ALA A 97 -3.66 -4.05 15.94
CA ALA A 97 -4.38 -4.37 17.18
C ALA A 97 -3.59 -4.03 18.46
N TRP A 98 -2.26 -4.09 18.45
CA TRP A 98 -1.41 -3.74 19.60
C TRP A 98 -1.34 -2.23 19.81
N LEU A 99 -1.09 -1.45 18.75
CA LEU A 99 -1.08 0.01 18.81
C LEU A 99 -2.45 0.55 19.25
N GLN A 100 -3.54 -0.08 18.78
CA GLN A 100 -4.91 0.26 19.20
C GLN A 100 -5.06 0.17 20.72
N ARG A 101 -4.71 -0.99 21.28
CA ARG A 101 -4.83 -1.26 22.72
C ARG A 101 -3.93 -0.37 23.57
N ARG A 102 -2.74 0.01 23.08
CA ARG A 102 -1.78 0.82 23.83
C ARG A 102 -2.14 2.30 23.86
N LEU A 103 -2.75 2.81 22.78
CA LEU A 103 -3.07 4.23 22.64
C LEU A 103 -4.48 4.58 23.14
N ALA A 104 -5.44 3.65 23.09
CA ALA A 104 -6.82 3.85 23.53
C ALA A 104 -7.01 3.88 25.08
N GLY A 105 -6.01 4.34 25.84
CA GLY A 105 -5.97 4.25 27.31
C GLY A 105 -7.26 4.67 28.02
N ASP A 106 -7.54 4.02 29.16
CA ASP A 106 -8.87 3.95 29.80
C ASP A 106 -9.24 5.17 30.69
N THR A 107 -8.49 6.27 30.59
CA THR A 107 -8.62 7.41 31.53
C THR A 107 -8.73 8.74 30.78
N GLY A 108 -9.96 9.19 30.54
CA GLY A 108 -10.24 10.49 29.92
C GLY A 108 -11.74 10.81 29.84
N SER A 109 -12.06 12.06 29.48
CA SER A 109 -13.43 12.44 29.14
C SER A 109 -13.90 11.72 27.86
N ALA A 110 -15.20 11.51 27.71
CA ALA A 110 -15.78 10.82 26.55
C ALA A 110 -15.39 11.45 25.20
N GLU A 111 -15.18 12.77 25.17
CA GLU A 111 -14.72 13.50 23.98
C GLU A 111 -13.25 13.20 23.65
N ARG A 112 -12.38 13.16 24.66
CA ARG A 112 -10.97 12.79 24.50
C ARG A 112 -10.84 11.33 24.07
N GLN A 113 -11.63 10.43 24.65
CA GLN A 113 -11.66 9.03 24.28
C GLN A 113 -12.04 8.85 22.81
N ARG A 114 -13.10 9.53 22.36
CA ARG A 114 -13.54 9.50 20.95
C ARG A 114 -12.49 10.06 19.99
N PHE A 115 -11.83 11.15 20.37
CA PHE A 115 -10.72 11.70 19.59
C PHE A 115 -9.55 10.72 19.48
N VAL A 116 -9.12 10.13 20.59
CA VAL A 116 -8.02 9.15 20.61
C VAL A 116 -8.40 7.92 19.78
N GLU A 117 -9.62 7.41 19.94
CA GLU A 117 -10.12 6.27 19.17
C GLU A 117 -10.11 6.55 17.66
N GLY A 118 -10.63 7.71 17.24
CA GLY A 118 -10.58 8.14 15.84
C GLY A 118 -9.17 8.27 15.30
N PHE A 119 -8.25 8.90 16.06
CA PHE A 119 -6.84 9.02 15.68
C PHE A 119 -6.19 7.66 15.46
N VAL A 120 -6.43 6.73 16.38
CA VAL A 120 -5.75 5.43 16.40
C VAL A 120 -6.32 4.49 15.34
N ILE A 121 -7.65 4.34 15.26
CA ILE A 121 -8.30 3.47 14.25
C ILE A 121 -7.91 3.93 12.84
N SER A 122 -8.02 5.22 12.55
CA SER A 122 -7.69 5.75 11.23
C SER A 122 -6.20 5.65 10.91
N SER A 123 -5.31 5.94 11.86
CA SER A 123 -3.85 5.77 11.65
C SER A 123 -3.51 4.34 11.26
N LEU A 124 -4.12 3.36 11.92
CA LEU A 124 -3.85 1.96 11.65
C LEU A 124 -4.37 1.52 10.30
N ILE A 125 -5.63 1.82 9.99
CA ILE A 125 -6.25 1.42 8.74
C ILE A 125 -5.52 2.06 7.55
N PHE A 126 -5.16 3.35 7.65
CA PHE A 126 -4.46 4.05 6.58
C PHE A 126 -3.00 3.59 6.44
N CYS A 127 -2.30 3.17 7.51
CA CYS A 127 -0.88 2.84 7.41
C CYS A 127 -0.57 1.35 7.21
N THR A 128 -1.50 0.45 7.50
CA THR A 128 -1.24 -1.02 7.58
C THR A 128 -1.47 -1.73 6.24
N GLY A 129 -2.02 -1.05 5.24
CA GLY A 129 -2.33 -1.64 3.93
C GLY A 129 -1.08 -1.94 3.08
N PRO A 130 -1.08 -3.04 2.31
CA PRO A 130 -0.02 -3.32 1.33
C PRO A 130 0.20 -2.19 0.31
N LEU A 131 -0.88 -1.45 -0.04
CA LEU A 131 -0.80 -0.27 -0.91
C LEU A 131 0.03 0.86 -0.31
N THR A 132 0.08 0.99 1.02
CA THR A 132 0.93 1.98 1.68
C THR A 132 2.40 1.66 1.40
N ILE A 133 2.78 0.39 1.49
CA ILE A 133 4.16 -0.03 1.26
C ILE A 133 4.49 0.10 -0.21
N LEU A 134 3.70 -0.53 -1.07
CA LEU A 134 4.02 -0.60 -2.49
C LEU A 134 3.89 0.76 -3.19
N GLY A 135 2.83 1.52 -2.92
CA GLY A 135 2.65 2.83 -3.53
C GLY A 135 3.70 3.84 -3.06
N SER A 136 4.10 3.81 -1.79
CA SER A 136 5.17 4.69 -1.31
C SER A 136 6.50 4.38 -1.97
N LEU A 137 6.84 3.09 -2.10
CA LEU A 137 8.05 2.67 -2.78
C LEU A 137 8.03 3.10 -4.25
N ASN A 138 6.95 2.85 -4.99
CA ASN A 138 6.84 3.24 -6.41
C ASN A 138 6.92 4.76 -6.63
N ASP A 139 6.27 5.56 -5.78
CA ASP A 139 6.38 7.03 -5.82
C ASP A 139 7.82 7.49 -5.53
N GLY A 140 8.47 6.81 -4.57
CA GLY A 140 9.88 7.05 -4.26
C GLY A 140 10.82 6.69 -5.41
N LEU A 141 10.58 5.56 -6.07
CA LEU A 141 11.34 5.10 -7.24
C LEU A 141 11.09 5.94 -8.52
N GLY A 142 10.20 6.94 -8.46
CA GLY A 142 9.87 7.79 -9.60
C GLY A 142 9.01 7.09 -10.66
N LYS A 143 8.42 5.93 -10.35
CA LYS A 143 7.52 5.19 -11.27
C LYS A 143 6.11 5.77 -11.35
N GLY A 144 5.82 6.78 -10.53
CA GLY A 144 4.51 7.44 -10.45
C GLY A 144 3.86 7.24 -9.09
N ALA A 145 2.80 8.00 -8.85
CA ALA A 145 2.07 8.00 -7.58
C ALA A 145 0.66 7.40 -7.73
N ASP A 146 0.40 6.62 -8.78
CA ASP A 146 -0.93 6.13 -9.14
C ASP A 146 -1.52 5.23 -8.05
N GLU A 147 -0.70 4.34 -7.47
CA GLU A 147 -1.12 3.52 -6.34
C GLU A 147 -1.43 4.37 -5.09
N LEU A 148 -0.70 5.46 -4.88
CA LEU A 148 -0.96 6.40 -3.79
C LEU A 148 -2.19 7.27 -4.06
N TYR A 149 -2.52 7.61 -5.32
CA TYR A 149 -3.76 8.31 -5.67
C TYR A 149 -4.98 7.44 -5.47
N LEU A 150 -4.90 6.18 -5.89
CA LEU A 150 -5.91 5.16 -5.60
C LEU A 150 -6.10 5.03 -4.09
N LYS A 151 -5.00 4.90 -3.34
CA LYS A 151 -5.02 4.87 -1.87
C LYS A 151 -5.65 6.13 -1.28
N SER A 152 -5.32 7.30 -1.82
CA SER A 152 -5.86 8.58 -1.37
C SER A 152 -7.38 8.63 -1.48
N ALA A 153 -7.94 8.05 -2.54
CA ALA A 153 -9.38 7.93 -2.69
C ALA A 153 -9.96 6.99 -1.61
N LEU A 154 -9.39 5.80 -1.41
CA LEU A 154 -9.82 4.83 -0.38
C LEU A 154 -9.80 5.46 1.03
N ASP A 155 -8.66 6.02 1.42
CA ASP A 155 -8.46 6.64 2.73
C ASP A 155 -9.37 7.87 2.89
N GLY A 156 -9.56 8.67 1.85
CA GLY A 156 -10.46 9.82 1.85
C GLY A 156 -11.92 9.42 2.11
N PHE A 157 -12.43 8.39 1.44
CA PHE A 157 -13.78 7.86 1.69
C PHE A 157 -13.92 7.27 3.09
N ALA A 158 -12.92 6.50 3.53
CA ALA A 158 -12.88 5.96 4.89
C ALA A 158 -12.82 7.07 5.94
N ALA A 159 -12.09 8.16 5.69
CA ALA A 159 -12.01 9.32 6.58
C ALA A 159 -13.35 10.03 6.74
N VAL A 160 -14.20 10.09 5.70
CA VAL A 160 -15.58 10.60 5.83
C VAL A 160 -16.37 9.74 6.81
N ALA A 161 -16.35 8.42 6.64
CA ALA A 161 -17.11 7.51 7.50
C ALA A 161 -16.59 7.51 8.95
N PHE A 162 -15.27 7.46 9.16
CA PHE A 162 -14.69 7.46 10.49
C PHE A 162 -14.84 8.81 11.19
N ALA A 163 -14.76 9.94 10.49
CA ALA A 163 -14.93 11.24 11.13
C ALA A 163 -16.39 11.53 11.52
N ALA A 164 -17.36 10.94 10.83
CA ALA A 164 -18.77 10.96 11.26
C ALA A 164 -18.96 10.24 12.60
N ALA A 165 -18.30 9.09 12.79
CA ALA A 165 -18.41 8.28 14.00
C ALA A 165 -17.52 8.78 15.16
N PHE A 166 -16.25 9.07 14.88
CA PHE A 166 -15.20 9.34 15.87
C PHE A 166 -14.73 10.80 15.92
N GLY A 167 -15.24 11.66 15.04
CA GLY A 167 -14.94 13.09 15.05
C GLY A 167 -13.53 13.45 14.58
N TRP A 168 -13.00 14.56 15.09
CA TRP A 168 -11.75 15.18 14.60
C TRP A 168 -10.49 14.36 14.85
N GLY A 169 -10.56 13.30 15.66
CA GLY A 169 -9.46 12.36 15.85
C GLY A 169 -8.90 11.82 14.53
N VAL A 170 -9.78 11.58 13.56
CA VAL A 170 -9.42 11.07 12.23
C VAL A 170 -8.48 12.03 11.48
N ALA A 171 -8.68 13.35 11.57
CA ALA A 171 -7.79 14.30 10.90
C ALA A 171 -6.36 14.24 11.45
N ALA A 172 -6.19 13.91 12.73
CA ALA A 172 -4.88 13.78 13.35
C ALA A 172 -4.09 12.56 12.81
N SER A 173 -4.75 11.56 12.20
CA SER A 173 -4.06 10.38 11.64
C SER A 173 -3.16 10.72 10.44
N VAL A 174 -3.35 11.91 9.85
CA VAL A 174 -2.48 12.45 8.79
C VAL A 174 -1.03 12.54 9.25
N LEU A 175 -0.79 12.81 10.54
CA LEU A 175 0.57 12.82 11.08
C LEU A 175 1.23 11.44 10.92
N THR A 176 0.53 10.38 11.33
CA THR A 176 1.03 9.00 11.20
C THR A 176 1.20 8.63 9.73
N LEU A 177 0.23 8.99 8.89
CA LEU A 177 0.26 8.75 7.44
C LEU A 177 1.49 9.40 6.81
N VAL A 178 1.73 10.69 7.04
CA VAL A 178 2.87 11.41 6.47
C VAL A 178 4.19 10.83 6.97
N VAL A 179 4.29 10.44 8.25
CA VAL A 179 5.51 9.83 8.79
C VAL A 179 5.75 8.45 8.17
N VAL A 180 4.77 7.56 8.20
CA VAL A 180 4.92 6.18 7.70
C VAL A 180 5.08 6.18 6.19
N GLN A 181 4.10 6.74 5.47
CA GLN A 181 4.09 6.78 4.00
C GLN A 181 5.28 7.59 3.48
N GLY A 182 5.56 8.76 4.06
CA GLY A 182 6.69 9.60 3.66
C GLY A 182 8.04 8.93 3.92
N SER A 183 8.22 8.20 5.03
CA SER A 183 9.46 7.46 5.29
C SER A 183 9.70 6.35 4.26
N LEU A 184 8.64 5.67 3.81
CA LEU A 184 8.71 4.65 2.78
C LEU A 184 9.00 5.25 1.40
N THR A 185 8.41 6.42 1.09
CA THR A 185 8.74 7.16 -0.15
C THR A 185 10.19 7.61 -0.16
N LEU A 186 10.73 8.09 0.98
CA LEU A 186 12.14 8.43 1.10
C LEU A 186 13.06 7.21 0.95
N ALA A 187 12.64 6.05 1.46
CA ALA A 187 13.36 4.80 1.23
C ALA A 187 13.36 4.41 -0.26
N GLY A 188 12.21 4.53 -0.94
CA GLY A 188 12.09 4.29 -2.38
C GLY A 188 12.97 5.22 -3.21
N LEU A 189 13.04 6.51 -2.85
CA LEU A 189 13.96 7.48 -3.47
C LEU A 189 15.41 7.01 -3.40
N GLY A 190 15.86 6.59 -2.21
CA GLY A 190 17.21 6.06 -2.04
C GLY A 190 17.46 4.77 -2.81
N LEU A 191 16.44 3.93 -3.02
CA LEU A 191 16.56 2.71 -3.84
C LEU A 191 16.61 3.02 -5.36
N GLY A 192 15.88 4.03 -5.82
CA GLY A 192 15.79 4.36 -7.25
C GLY A 192 17.11 4.81 -7.85
N ASP A 193 17.92 5.52 -7.05
CA ASP A 193 19.24 6.00 -7.47
C ASP A 193 20.32 4.89 -7.49
N VAL A 194 20.07 3.74 -6.87
CA VAL A 194 21.06 2.66 -6.71
C VAL A 194 20.75 1.40 -7.53
N LEU A 195 19.49 1.19 -7.92
CA LEU A 195 19.09 0.00 -8.69
C LEU A 195 19.27 0.21 -10.19
N PRO A 196 19.91 -0.72 -10.92
CA PRO A 196 19.91 -0.68 -12.37
C PRO A 196 18.51 -0.94 -12.96
N ASP A 197 18.32 -0.56 -14.22
CA ASP A 197 17.00 -0.56 -14.88
C ASP A 197 16.34 -1.95 -14.93
N ALA A 198 17.14 -3.01 -15.13
CA ALA A 198 16.66 -4.39 -15.15
C ALA A 198 16.08 -4.84 -13.80
N GLU A 199 16.78 -4.55 -12.71
CA GLU A 199 16.35 -4.81 -11.34
C GLU A 199 15.09 -4.03 -10.99
N LEU A 200 15.03 -2.77 -11.44
CA LEU A 200 13.87 -1.91 -11.26
C LEU A 200 12.65 -2.41 -12.05
N ALA A 201 12.85 -2.93 -13.27
CA ALA A 201 11.80 -3.57 -14.06
C ALA A 201 11.28 -4.84 -13.39
N ALA A 202 12.17 -5.70 -12.87
CA ALA A 202 11.78 -6.90 -12.12
C ALA A 202 11.00 -6.58 -10.84
N LEU A 203 11.43 -5.55 -10.10
CA LEU A 203 10.72 -5.04 -8.93
C LEU A 203 9.33 -4.50 -9.32
N THR A 204 9.24 -3.72 -10.39
CA THR A 204 7.97 -3.16 -10.89
C THR A 204 7.00 -4.27 -11.30
N ALA A 205 7.48 -5.27 -12.05
CA ALA A 205 6.67 -6.41 -12.49
C ALA A 205 6.12 -7.21 -11.31
N THR A 206 6.99 -7.48 -10.32
CA THR A 206 6.63 -8.18 -9.09
C THR A 206 5.62 -7.38 -8.27
N GLY A 207 5.84 -6.07 -8.12
CA GLY A 207 4.91 -5.15 -7.48
C GLY A 207 3.54 -5.14 -8.15
N GLY A 208 3.50 -5.08 -9.48
CA GLY A 208 2.26 -5.19 -10.26
C GLY A 208 1.49 -6.48 -9.94
N LEU A 209 2.19 -7.62 -9.84
CA LEU A 209 1.54 -8.89 -9.48
C LEU A 209 1.02 -8.91 -8.03
N LEU A 210 1.74 -8.29 -7.09
CA LEU A 210 1.26 -8.11 -5.71
C LEU A 210 0.01 -7.21 -5.67
N LEU A 211 -0.07 -6.16 -6.50
CA LEU A 211 -1.26 -5.33 -6.64
C LEU A 211 -2.47 -6.10 -7.14
N VAL A 212 -2.29 -7.12 -7.99
CA VAL A 212 -3.40 -8.00 -8.38
C VAL A 212 -4.02 -8.63 -7.14
N GLY A 213 -3.20 -9.10 -6.19
CA GLY A 213 -3.68 -9.65 -4.91
C GLY A 213 -4.47 -8.63 -4.10
N VAL A 214 -4.05 -7.36 -4.10
CA VAL A 214 -4.80 -6.26 -3.45
C VAL A 214 -6.13 -6.02 -4.15
N ALA A 215 -6.14 -5.93 -5.48
CA ALA A 215 -7.34 -5.69 -6.27
C ALA A 215 -8.39 -6.79 -6.02
N LEU A 216 -7.96 -8.06 -5.98
CA LEU A 216 -8.84 -9.19 -5.67
C LEU A 216 -9.46 -9.12 -4.27
N ARG A 217 -8.73 -8.55 -3.31
CA ARG A 217 -9.24 -8.33 -1.94
C ARG A 217 -10.23 -7.16 -1.91
N LEU A 218 -9.96 -6.08 -2.65
CA LEU A 218 -10.87 -4.93 -2.74
C LEU A 218 -12.18 -5.28 -3.44
N LEU A 219 -12.14 -6.14 -4.46
CA LEU A 219 -13.31 -6.65 -5.18
C LEU A 219 -14.04 -7.79 -4.43
N ASP A 220 -13.59 -8.13 -3.22
CA ASP A 220 -14.12 -9.25 -2.42
C ASP A 220 -14.18 -10.59 -3.16
N LEU A 221 -13.21 -10.84 -4.06
CA LEU A 221 -13.15 -12.07 -4.87
C LEU A 221 -12.30 -13.15 -4.20
N LYS A 222 -11.10 -12.79 -3.74
CA LYS A 222 -10.18 -13.72 -3.08
C LYS A 222 -9.28 -12.99 -2.09
N PRO A 223 -9.26 -13.40 -0.81
CA PRO A 223 -8.32 -12.86 0.16
C PRO A 223 -6.92 -13.45 -0.11
N VAL A 224 -6.06 -12.65 -0.75
CA VAL A 224 -4.64 -12.96 -0.89
C VAL A 224 -3.89 -12.29 0.27
N ALA A 225 -3.03 -13.04 0.96
CA ALA A 225 -2.16 -12.51 2.01
C ALA A 225 -0.99 -11.73 1.38
N VAL A 226 -1.28 -10.54 0.86
CA VAL A 226 -0.31 -9.73 0.11
C VAL A 226 0.88 -9.33 0.98
N ALA A 227 0.71 -9.16 2.30
CA ALA A 227 1.82 -8.83 3.19
C ALA A 227 2.85 -9.97 3.27
N ASP A 228 2.41 -11.22 3.18
CA ASP A 228 3.31 -12.38 3.10
C ASP A 228 4.10 -12.42 1.79
N LEU A 229 3.63 -11.74 0.74
CA LEU A 229 4.32 -11.65 -0.54
C LEU A 229 5.33 -10.50 -0.61
N LEU A 230 5.32 -9.55 0.34
CA LEU A 230 6.21 -8.38 0.32
C LEU A 230 7.71 -8.70 0.18
N PRO A 231 8.27 -9.79 0.76
CA PRO A 231 9.66 -10.15 0.53
C PRO A 231 10.02 -10.39 -0.94
N ALA A 232 9.04 -10.68 -1.80
CA ALA A 232 9.24 -10.81 -3.24
C ALA A 232 9.78 -9.51 -3.87
N LEU A 233 9.42 -8.33 -3.34
CA LEU A 233 9.90 -7.04 -3.85
C LEU A 233 11.42 -6.88 -3.66
N ALA A 234 11.99 -7.49 -2.62
CA ALA A 234 13.44 -7.51 -2.41
C ALA A 234 14.10 -8.65 -3.19
N LEU A 235 13.45 -9.80 -3.30
CA LEU A 235 14.01 -10.95 -4.01
C LEU A 235 14.04 -10.77 -5.52
N ALA A 236 13.10 -10.04 -6.11
CA ALA A 236 13.08 -9.78 -7.55
C ALA A 236 14.37 -9.11 -8.07
N PRO A 237 14.81 -7.95 -7.56
CA PRO A 237 16.07 -7.35 -7.99
C PRO A 237 17.29 -8.20 -7.64
N LEU A 238 17.29 -8.90 -6.49
CA LEU A 238 18.39 -9.79 -6.11
C LEU A 238 18.55 -10.99 -7.05
N LEU A 239 17.44 -11.58 -7.49
CA LEU A 239 17.44 -12.68 -8.45
C LEU A 239 17.87 -12.19 -9.84
N THR A 240 17.42 -11.00 -10.28
CA THR A 240 17.90 -10.37 -11.51
C THR A 240 19.41 -10.20 -11.49
N ALA A 241 19.96 -9.59 -10.44
CA ALA A 241 21.39 -9.38 -10.29
C ALA A 241 22.17 -10.71 -10.27
N ALA A 242 21.66 -11.72 -9.56
CA ALA A 242 22.30 -13.03 -9.47
C ALA A 242 22.33 -13.76 -10.83
N VAL A 243 21.23 -13.71 -11.59
CA VAL A 243 21.17 -14.33 -12.93
C VAL A 243 22.05 -13.56 -13.91
N GLY A 244 22.04 -12.22 -13.86
CA GLY A 244 22.90 -11.38 -14.70
C GLY A 244 24.38 -11.63 -14.46
N ALA A 245 24.80 -11.86 -13.20
CA ALA A 245 26.19 -12.16 -12.86
C ALA A 245 26.68 -13.56 -13.31
N LEU A 246 25.75 -14.47 -13.61
CA LEU A 246 26.06 -15.84 -14.06
C LEU A 246 26.15 -15.96 -15.59
N ARG A 247 25.93 -14.86 -16.33
CA ARG A 247 25.96 -14.80 -17.79
C ARG A 247 27.15 -13.98 -18.27
#